data_AF-A0A963B5L1-F1
#
_entry.id   AF-A0A963B5L1-F1
#
_cell.length_a   1.000
_cell.length_b   1.000
_cell.length_c   1.000
_cell.angle_alpha   90.00
_cell.angle_beta   90.00
_cell.angle_gamma   90.00
#
_symmetry.space_group_name_H-M   'P 1'
#
loop_
_entity.id
_entity.type
_entity.pdbx_description
1 polymer ?
#
loop_
_entity_poly.entity_id
_entity_poly.type
_entity_poly.pdbx_seq_one_letter_code
_entity_poly.pdbx_strand_id
1 'polypeptide(L)' 'VGRDGQSYNINADLVAGKMAEVLQAEKLMLLTNTRGLLDKQGHLLTGLSAGRVDELIADGTIHGGMLPKITCA' A
#
# COMPACT_ATOMS: atom_id res chain seq x y z
N VAL A 1 18.23 12.48 -1.58
CA VAL A 1 18.43 13.92 -1.81
C VAL A 1 17.92 14.25 -3.20
N GLY A 2 17.13 15.32 -3.33
CA GLY A 2 16.62 15.77 -4.63
C GLY A 2 17.76 16.28 -5.52
N ARG A 3 17.44 16.56 -6.78
CA ARG A 3 18.42 17.11 -7.74
C ARG A 3 18.96 18.48 -7.32
N ASP A 4 18.23 19.16 -6.44
CA ASP A 4 18.56 20.43 -5.77
C ASP A 4 19.41 20.25 -4.50
N GLY A 5 19.80 19.02 -4.16
CA GLY A 5 20.56 18.70 -2.94
C GLY A 5 19.72 18.69 -1.66
N GLN A 6 18.40 18.92 -1.74
CA GLN A 6 17.55 18.99 -0.56
C GLN A 6 17.11 17.61 -0.07
N SER A 7 16.84 17.50 1.22
CA SER A 7 16.25 16.32 1.84
C SER A 7 14.73 16.41 1.79
N TYR A 8 14.08 15.31 1.43
CA TYR A 8 12.63 15.22 1.31
C TYR A 8 12.09 14.19 2.30
N ASN A 9 10.99 14.54 2.96
CA ASN A 9 10.23 13.59 3.76
C ASN A 9 9.24 12.86 2.84
N ILE A 10 9.44 11.56 2.65
CA ILE A 10 8.65 10.73 1.74
C ILE A 10 8.01 9.61 2.56
N ASN A 11 6.78 9.23 2.21
CA ASN A 11 6.12 8.09 2.83
C ASN A 11 6.93 6.81 2.63
N ALA A 12 7.15 6.05 3.70
CA ALA A 12 7.96 4.84 3.69
C ALA A 12 7.37 3.72 2.83
N ASP A 13 6.05 3.59 2.75
CA ASP A 13 5.37 2.57 1.93
C ASP A 13 5.66 2.79 0.44
N LEU A 14 5.66 4.06 0.01
CA LEU A 14 5.98 4.45 -1.36
C LEU A 14 7.44 4.15 -1.70
N VAL A 15 8.36 4.47 -0.78
CA VAL A 15 9.78 4.17 -0.95
C VAL A 15 10.00 2.66 -1.02
N ALA A 16 9.37 1.90 -0.13
CA ALA A 16 9.47 0.44 -0.09
C ALA A 16 8.92 -0.21 -1.38
N GLY A 17 7.76 0.24 -1.87
CA GLY A 17 7.18 -0.24 -3.13
C GLY A 17 8.10 0.03 -4.32
N LYS A 18 8.63 1.25 -4.44
CA LYS A 18 9.55 1.58 -5.54
C LYS A 18 10.86 0.79 -5.47
N MET A 19 11.38 0.57 -4.27
CA MET A 19 12.56 -0.27 -4.08
C MET A 19 12.29 -1.73 -4.48
N ALA A 20 11.13 -2.29 -4.11
CA ALA A 20 10.75 -3.66 -4.49
C ALA A 20 10.60 -3.80 -6.01
N GLU A 21 10.02 -2.81 -6.69
CA GLU A 21 9.90 -2.76 -8.16
C GLU A 21 11.28 -2.73 -8.83
N VAL A 22 12.17 -1.81 -8.40
CA VAL A 22 13.52 -1.66 -8.96
C VAL A 22 14.39 -2.91 -8.72
N LEU A 23 14.24 -3.53 -7.55
CA LEU A 23 14.98 -4.74 -7.19
C LEU A 23 14.36 -6.02 -7.77
N GLN A 24 13.19 -5.92 -8.44
CA GLN A 24 12.41 -7.08 -8.89
C GLN A 24 12.19 -8.09 -7.77
N ALA A 25 11.86 -7.60 -6.57
CA ALA A 25 11.63 -8.45 -5.42
C ALA A 25 10.45 -9.39 -5.68
N GLU A 26 10.57 -10.66 -5.27
CA GLU A 26 9.49 -11.63 -5.40
C GLU A 26 8.24 -11.20 -4.59
N LYS A 27 8.46 -10.55 -3.44
CA LYS A 27 7.39 -10.12 -2.52
C LYS A 27 7.75 -8.81 -1.83
N LEU A 28 6.77 -7.91 -1.70
CA LEU A 28 6.79 -6.75 -0.82
C LEU A 28 5.95 -7.05 0.43
N MET A 29 6.57 -6.92 1.61
CA MET A 29 5.86 -7.08 2.90
C MET A 29 5.77 -5.75 3.63
N LEU A 30 4.55 -5.21 3.73
CA LEU A 30 4.27 -3.98 4.48
C LEU A 30 3.75 -4.33 5.88
N LEU A 31 4.48 -3.93 6.92
CA LEU A 31 4.07 -4.12 8.31
C LEU A 31 3.15 -3.00 8.78
N THR A 32 2.08 -3.34 9.48
CA THR A 32 1.12 -2.41 10.06
C THR A 32 0.76 -2.83 11.48
N ASN A 33 0.33 -1.87 12.29
CA ASN A 33 -0.22 -2.10 13.63
C ASN A 33 -1.70 -2.54 13.60
N THR A 34 -2.27 -2.72 12.41
CA THR A 34 -3.61 -3.27 12.21
C THR A 34 -3.54 -4.73 11.78
N ARG A 35 -4.66 -5.46 11.85
CA ARG A 35 -4.69 -6.88 11.44
C ARG A 35 -4.51 -7.10 9.93
N GLY A 36 -4.60 -6.04 9.13
CA GLY A 36 -4.63 -6.07 7.67
C GLY A 36 -5.89 -5.36 7.14
N LEU A 37 -6.21 -5.56 5.86
CA LEU A 37 -7.40 -4.98 5.27
C LEU A 37 -8.64 -5.77 5.70
N LEU A 38 -9.62 -5.07 6.27
CA LEU A 38 -10.88 -5.66 6.72
C LEU A 38 -12.01 -5.32 5.75
N ASP A 39 -12.97 -6.23 5.57
CA ASP A 39 -14.24 -5.92 4.94
C ASP A 39 -15.15 -5.11 5.88
N LYS A 40 -16.32 -4.71 5.39
CA LYS A 40 -17.33 -3.96 6.18
C LYS A 40 -17.89 -4.76 7.36
N GLN A 41 -17.72 -6.08 7.36
CA GLN A 41 -18.14 -6.99 8.42
C GLN A 41 -17.00 -7.28 9.42
N GLY A 42 -15.80 -6.75 9.19
CA GLY A 42 -14.62 -6.92 10.04
C GLY A 42 -13.80 -8.19 9.75
N HIS A 43 -14.04 -8.88 8.65
CA HIS A 43 -13.24 -10.04 8.25
C HIS A 43 -11.98 -9.62 7.49
N LEU A 44 -10.88 -10.35 7.72
CA LEU A 44 -9.63 -10.10 7.03
C LEU A 44 -9.72 -10.53 5.56
N LEU A 45 -9.47 -9.58 4.67
CA LEU A 45 -9.36 -9.81 3.24
C LEU A 45 -7.94 -10.27 2.88
N THR A 46 -7.84 -11.31 2.06
CA THR A 46 -6.57 -11.88 1.59
C THR A 46 -6.64 -12.14 0.09
N GLY A 47 -5.49 -12.13 -0.59
CA GLY A 47 -5.40 -12.51 -2.00
C GLY A 47 -6.25 -11.65 -2.94
N LEU A 48 -6.18 -10.33 -2.78
CA LEU A 48 -6.97 -9.40 -3.59
C LEU A 48 -6.33 -9.19 -4.96
N SER A 49 -7.16 -9.19 -6.00
CA SER A 49 -6.76 -8.70 -7.32
C SER A 49 -6.87 -7.18 -7.39
N ALA A 50 -6.15 -6.56 -8.34
CA ALA A 50 -6.25 -5.11 -8.57
C ALA A 50 -7.69 -4.64 -8.81
N GLY A 51 -8.47 -5.38 -9.61
CA GLY A 51 -9.88 -5.05 -9.83
C GLY A 51 -10.73 -5.11 -8.56
N ARG A 52 -10.46 -6.07 -7.67
CA ARG A 52 -11.18 -6.14 -6.38
C ARG A 52 -10.78 -5.01 -5.45
N VAL A 53 -9.52 -4.58 -5.49
CA VAL A 53 -9.07 -3.39 -4.76
C VAL A 53 -9.81 -2.14 -5.22
N ASP A 54 -9.94 -1.94 -6.54
CA ASP A 54 -10.63 -0.77 -7.09
C ASP A 54 -12.11 -0.73 -6.66
N GLU A 55 -12.78 -1.88 -6.65
CA GLU A 55 -14.15 -2.00 -6.12
C GLU A 55 -14.23 -1.61 -4.63
N LEU A 56 -13.27 -2.04 -3.82
CA LEU A 56 -13.21 -1.74 -2.39
C LEU A 56 -12.83 -0.28 -2.08
N ILE A 57 -12.13 0.39 -2.98
CA ILE A 57 -11.91 1.83 -2.91
C ILE A 57 -13.22 2.56 -3.25
N ALA A 58 -13.87 2.16 -4.34
CA ALA A 58 -15.11 2.77 -4.79
C ALA A 58 -16.26 2.60 -3.78
N ASP A 59 -16.33 1.47 -3.09
CA ASP A 59 -17.36 1.20 -2.08
C ASP A 59 -17.05 1.80 -0.70
N GLY A 60 -15.88 2.44 -0.54
CA GLY A 60 -15.44 3.11 0.67
C GLY A 60 -14.84 2.20 1.75
N THR A 61 -14.65 0.90 1.49
CA THR A 61 -13.99 -0.02 2.44
C THR A 61 -12.51 0.34 2.63
N ILE A 62 -11.81 0.67 1.54
CA ILE A 62 -10.42 1.16 1.59
C ILE A 62 -10.44 2.68 1.61
N HIS A 63 -10.00 3.28 2.71
CA HIS A 63 -9.94 4.73 2.85
C HIS A 63 -8.73 5.21 3.68
N GLY A 64 -8.41 6.50 3.58
CA GLY A 64 -7.38 7.14 4.40
C GLY A 64 -5.97 6.58 4.15
N GLY A 65 -5.23 6.31 5.23
CA GLY A 65 -3.84 5.84 5.15
C GLY A 65 -3.64 4.45 4.53
N MET A 66 -4.72 3.69 4.30
CA MET A 66 -4.65 2.41 3.58
C MET A 66 -4.51 2.58 2.07
N LEU A 67 -4.99 3.68 1.49
CA LEU A 67 -4.85 3.95 0.05
C LEU A 67 -3.38 3.88 -0.42
N PRO A 68 -2.44 4.67 0.15
CA PRO A 68 -1.05 4.62 -0.29
C PRO A 68 -0.39 3.26 -0.06
N LYS A 69 -0.81 2.49 0.96
CA LYS A 69 -0.28 1.14 1.21
C LYS A 69 -0.67 0.16 0.10
N ILE A 70 -1.93 0.20 -0.34
CA ILE A 70 -2.44 -0.72 -1.35
C ILE A 70 -1.95 -0.34 -2.75
N THR A 71 -1.82 0.95 -3.08
CA THR A 71 -1.31 1.38 -4.40
C THR A 71 0.16 1.00 -4.64
N CYS A 72 0.93 0.71 -3.58
CA CYS A 72 2.34 0.34 -3.69
C CYS A 72 2.60 -1.17 -3.72
N ALA A 73 1.56 -1.99 -3.48
CA ALA A 73 1.64 -3.46 -3.41
C ALA A 73 1.12 -4.09 -4.71
#